data_AF-A0A2J4XV65-F1
#
_entry.id   AF-A0A2J4XV65-F1
#
_cell.length_a   1.000
_cell.length_b   1.000
_cell.length_c   1.000
_cell.angle_alpha   90.00
_cell.angle_beta   90.00
_cell.angle_gamma   90.00
#
_symmetry.space_group_name_H-M   'P 1'
#
loop_
_entity.id
_entity.type
_entity.pdbx_description
1 polymer ?
#
loop_
_entity_poly.entity_id
_entity_poly.type
_entity_poly.pdbx_seq_one_letter_code
_entity_poly.pdbx_strand_id
1 'polypeptide(L)'
;LKDTTLWNEAMAAVIAEQEGISLSVEHWEVVRFVRDFYLEFNTSPAIRMLVKAMANKFGEEKGNSRYLYRLFPKGPAKQATKIAGLPKPVKCI
;
A
#
# COMPACT_ATOMS: atom_id res chain seq x y z
N LEU A 1 -1.18 4.61 12.97
CA LEU A 1 -0.28 4.10 14.02
C LEU A 1 0.68 5.22 14.38
N LYS A 2 1.04 5.37 15.67
CA LYS A 2 2.06 6.36 16.10
C LYS A 2 3.47 5.79 16.01
N ASP A 3 3.62 4.46 15.98
CA ASP A 3 4.88 3.74 15.83
C ASP A 3 4.75 2.72 14.70
N THR A 4 5.59 2.86 13.67
CA THR A 4 5.62 2.00 12.48
C THR A 4 6.40 0.71 12.69
N THR A 5 7.17 0.60 13.78
CA THR A 5 7.97 -0.59 14.14
C THR A 5 7.12 -1.73 14.66
N LEU A 6 5.93 -1.43 15.19
CA LEU A 6 4.98 -2.41 15.73
C LEU A 6 4.15 -3.12 14.64
N TRP A 7 4.31 -2.73 13.38
CA TRP A 7 3.57 -3.35 12.29
C TRP A 7 4.05 -4.79 12.05
N ASN A 8 3.09 -5.69 11.86
CA ASN A 8 3.30 -7.06 11.44
C ASN A 8 2.15 -7.51 10.54
N GLU A 9 2.29 -8.68 9.91
CA GLU A 9 1.32 -9.17 8.93
C GLU A 9 -0.07 -9.44 9.53
N ALA A 10 -0.13 -9.91 10.79
CA ALA A 10 -1.40 -10.12 11.49
C ALA A 10 -2.16 -8.81 11.67
N MET A 11 -1.47 -7.73 12.04
CA MET A 11 -2.06 -6.40 12.13
C MET A 11 -2.54 -5.89 10.77
N ALA A 12 -1.74 -6.08 9.72
CA ALA A 12 -2.12 -5.68 8.37
C ALA A 12 -3.40 -6.41 7.91
N ALA A 13 -3.54 -7.70 8.23
CA ALA A 13 -4.74 -8.48 7.94
C ALA A 13 -5.98 -7.90 8.64
N VAL A 14 -5.89 -7.56 9.93
CA VAL A 14 -6.97 -6.92 10.68
C VAL A 14 -7.36 -5.57 10.07
N ILE A 15 -6.38 -4.75 9.68
CA ILE A 15 -6.64 -3.44 9.05
C ILE A 15 -7.29 -3.63 7.68
N ALA A 16 -6.85 -4.61 6.90
CA ALA A 16 -7.41 -4.91 5.59
C ALA A 16 -8.86 -5.38 5.69
N GLU A 17 -9.18 -6.23 6.66
CA GLU A 17 -10.55 -6.66 6.94
C GLU A 17 -11.46 -5.46 7.27
N GLN A 18 -11.00 -4.53 8.11
CA GLN A 18 -11.72 -3.28 8.41
C GLN A 18 -11.91 -2.38 7.17
N GLU A 19 -11.01 -2.48 6.18
CA GLU A 19 -11.12 -1.77 4.91
C GLU A 19 -12.04 -2.47 3.89
N GLY A 20 -12.48 -3.70 4.18
CA GLY A 20 -13.24 -4.57 3.29
C GLY A 20 -12.36 -5.22 2.22
N ILE A 21 -11.09 -5.51 2.53
CA ILE A 21 -10.11 -6.11 1.63
C ILE A 21 -9.67 -7.47 2.18
N SER A 22 -9.74 -8.49 1.33
CA SER A 22 -9.10 -9.79 1.57
C SER A 22 -7.69 -9.76 0.97
N LEU A 23 -6.67 -9.91 1.81
CA LEU A 23 -5.26 -9.84 1.37
C LEU A 23 -4.85 -11.09 0.59
N SER A 24 -4.91 -11.02 -0.73
CA SER A 24 -4.25 -11.99 -1.62
C SER A 24 -2.75 -11.70 -1.75
N VAL A 25 -2.02 -12.57 -2.45
CA VAL A 25 -0.59 -12.40 -2.74
C VAL A 25 -0.32 -11.04 -3.41
N GLU A 26 -1.16 -10.65 -4.34
CA GLU A 26 -1.08 -9.39 -5.07
C GLU A 26 -1.26 -8.16 -4.15
N HIS A 27 -2.12 -8.27 -3.14
CA HIS A 27 -2.27 -7.20 -2.16
C HIS A 27 -1.00 -7.07 -1.31
N TRP A 28 -0.41 -8.20 -0.91
CA TRP A 28 0.83 -8.23 -0.13
C TRP A 28 2.01 -7.64 -0.90
N GLU A 29 2.11 -7.90 -2.22
CA GLU A 29 3.12 -7.29 -3.09
C GLU A 29 3.08 -5.75 -2.99
N VAL A 30 1.88 -5.17 -3.08
CA VAL A 30 1.68 -3.71 -3.01
C VAL A 30 1.92 -3.16 -1.60
N VAL A 31 1.39 -3.82 -0.57
CA VAL A 31 1.51 -3.39 0.84
C VAL A 31 2.98 -3.39 1.28
N ARG A 32 3.71 -4.46 0.98
CA ARG A 32 5.14 -4.57 1.31
C ARG A 32 5.95 -3.54 0.53
N PHE A 33 5.68 -3.37 -0.76
CA PHE A 33 6.34 -2.33 -1.56
C PHE A 33 6.17 -0.93 -0.96
N VAL A 34 4.94 -0.55 -0.59
CA VAL A 34 4.65 0.75 0.02
C VAL A 34 5.38 0.91 1.36
N ARG A 35 5.45 -0.16 2.15
CA ARG A 35 6.16 -0.16 3.42
C ARG A 35 7.67 0.00 3.24
N ASP A 36 8.28 -0.79 2.36
CA ASP A 36 9.71 -0.75 2.08
C ASP A 36 10.12 0.64 1.55
N PHE A 37 9.31 1.19 0.63
CA PHE A 37 9.51 2.54 0.14
C PHE A 37 9.46 3.60 1.26
N TYR A 38 8.54 3.45 2.22
CA TYR A 38 8.50 4.36 3.36
C TYR A 38 9.71 4.19 4.29
N LEU A 39 10.16 2.97 4.53
CA LEU A 39 11.35 2.72 5.36
C LEU A 39 12.62 3.29 4.72
N GLU A 40 12.70 3.29 3.38
CA GLU A 40 13.84 3.83 2.62
C GLU A 40 13.78 5.36 2.47
N PHE A 41 12.62 5.92 2.12
CA PHE A 41 12.49 7.35 1.75
C PHE A 41 11.75 8.21 2.78
N ASN A 42 11.28 7.62 3.90
CA ASN A 42 10.47 8.25 4.94
C ASN A 42 9.22 8.98 4.42
N THR A 43 8.68 8.54 3.28
CA THR A 43 7.49 9.11 2.64
C THR A 43 6.70 8.03 1.90
N SER A 44 5.39 8.24 1.72
CA SER A 44 4.55 7.28 1.00
C SER A 44 4.61 7.53 -0.51
N PRO A 45 4.66 6.49 -1.35
CA PRO A 45 4.72 6.68 -2.79
C PRO A 45 3.38 7.21 -3.34
N ALA A 46 3.46 8.19 -4.24
CA ALA A 46 2.30 8.65 -4.99
C ALA A 46 1.80 7.55 -5.95
N ILE A 47 0.52 7.61 -6.35
CA ILE A 47 -0.10 6.59 -7.22
C ILE A 47 0.69 6.35 -8.52
N ARG A 48 1.21 7.40 -9.15
CA ARG A 48 1.99 7.28 -10.40
C ARG A 48 3.29 6.53 -10.19
N MET A 49 3.95 6.74 -9.05
CA MET A 49 5.17 5.99 -8.71
C MET A 49 4.84 4.54 -8.38
N LEU A 50 3.76 4.30 -7.63
CA LEU A 50 3.31 2.95 -7.31
C LEU A 50 3.03 2.14 -8.58
N VAL A 51 2.27 2.71 -9.52
CA VAL A 51 1.99 2.11 -10.83
C VAL A 51 3.28 1.76 -11.57
N LYS A 52 4.21 2.73 -11.68
CA LYS A 52 5.49 2.52 -12.37
C LYS A 52 6.37 1.46 -11.71
N ALA A 53 6.44 1.46 -10.38
CA ALA A 53 7.24 0.50 -9.64
C ALA A 53 6.67 -0.92 -9.73
N MET A 54 5.34 -1.06 -9.66
CA MET A 54 4.66 -2.33 -9.89
C MET A 54 4.87 -2.82 -11.33
N ALA A 55 4.84 -1.93 -12.33
CA ALA A 55 5.15 -2.25 -13.72
C ALA A 55 6.57 -2.80 -13.88
N ASN A 56 7.55 -2.12 -13.26
CA ASN A 56 8.95 -2.51 -13.34
C ASN A 56 9.23 -3.84 -12.63
N LYS A 57 8.58 -4.11 -11.50
CA LYS A 57 8.85 -5.30 -10.67
C LYS A 57 8.06 -6.53 -11.10
N PHE A 58 6.83 -6.34 -11.59
CA PHE A 58 5.88 -7.43 -11.84
C PHE A 58 5.28 -7.42 -13.26
N GLY A 59 5.70 -6.49 -14.12
CA GLY A 59 5.19 -6.34 -15.49
C GLY A 59 4.03 -5.36 -15.62
N GLU A 60 3.79 -4.87 -16.84
CA GLU A 60 2.77 -3.84 -17.15
C GLU A 60 1.33 -4.28 -16.78
N GLU A 61 1.04 -5.58 -16.79
CA GLU A 61 -0.26 -6.13 -16.42
C GLU A 61 -0.63 -5.87 -14.95
N LYS A 62 0.37 -5.88 -14.06
CA LYS A 62 0.23 -5.54 -12.64
C LYS A 62 0.55 -4.06 -12.35
N GLY A 63 1.22 -3.41 -13.28
CA GLY A 63 1.66 -2.02 -13.22
C GLY A 63 0.72 -1.01 -13.85
N ASN A 64 -0.60 -1.16 -13.68
CA ASN A 64 -1.57 -0.20 -14.19
C ASN A 64 -2.59 0.22 -13.12
N SER A 65 -3.15 1.41 -13.29
CA SER A 65 -4.09 1.99 -12.34
C SER A 65 -5.34 1.11 -12.17
N ARG A 66 -5.90 0.58 -13.25
CA ARG A 66 -7.11 -0.27 -13.21
C ARG A 66 -6.90 -1.50 -12.33
N TYR A 67 -5.78 -2.19 -12.48
CA TYR A 67 -5.41 -3.35 -11.68
C TYR A 67 -5.30 -2.98 -10.20
N LEU A 68 -4.57 -1.90 -9.88
CA LEU A 68 -4.43 -1.45 -8.49
C LEU A 68 -5.76 -1.04 -7.87
N TYR A 69 -6.66 -0.38 -8.62
CA TYR A 69 -8.00 -0.04 -8.14
C TYR A 69 -8.90 -1.26 -7.95
N ARG A 70 -8.65 -2.36 -8.68
CA ARG A 70 -9.34 -3.63 -8.45
C ARG A 70 -8.95 -4.25 -7.11
N LEU A 71 -7.67 -4.16 -6.74
CA LEU A 71 -7.16 -4.62 -5.44
C LEU A 71 -7.60 -3.68 -4.29
N PHE A 72 -7.55 -2.37 -4.54
CA PHE A 72 -7.79 -1.34 -3.54
C PHE A 72 -8.87 -0.34 -4.02
N PRO A 73 -10.15 -0.72 -3.92
CA PRO A 73 -11.27 0.02 -4.54
C PRO A 73 -11.51 1.42 -4.00
N LYS A 74 -11.11 1.71 -2.75
CA LYS A 74 -11.22 3.06 -2.15
C LYS A 74 -9.98 3.93 -2.41
N GLY A 75 -9.04 3.44 -3.20
CA GLY A 75 -7.83 4.15 -3.59
C GLY A 75 -6.55 3.37 -3.24
N PRO A 76 -5.72 3.00 -4.23
CA PRO A 76 -4.55 2.13 -4.01
C PRO A 76 -3.52 2.71 -3.05
N ALA A 77 -3.08 3.95 -3.29
CA ALA A 77 -2.12 4.59 -2.39
C ALA A 77 -2.69 4.71 -0.97
N LYS A 78 -3.98 5.09 -0.83
CA LYS A 78 -4.63 5.33 0.46
C LYS A 78 -4.80 4.05 1.27
N GLN A 79 -5.35 2.99 0.66
CA GLN A 79 -5.62 1.74 1.35
C GLN A 79 -4.33 0.95 1.58
N ALA A 80 -3.42 0.89 0.60
CA ALA A 80 -2.13 0.21 0.78
C ALA A 80 -1.29 0.87 1.88
N THR A 81 -1.21 2.21 1.93
CA THR A 81 -0.50 2.95 3.01
C THR A 81 -1.11 2.66 4.38
N LYS A 82 -2.44 2.61 4.47
CA LYS A 82 -3.12 2.29 5.73
C LYS A 82 -2.83 0.85 6.19
N ILE A 83 -2.92 -0.12 5.28
CA ILE A 83 -2.66 -1.54 5.57
C ILE A 83 -1.18 -1.79 5.88
N ALA A 84 -0.27 -1.05 5.24
CA ALA A 84 1.18 -1.04 5.52
C ALA A 84 1.54 -0.43 6.89
N GLY A 85 0.54 0.03 7.65
CA GLY A 85 0.69 0.57 9.00
C GLY A 85 1.36 1.94 9.05
N LEU A 86 1.43 2.63 7.91
CA LEU A 86 2.12 3.91 7.81
C LEU A 86 1.26 5.05 8.39
N PRO A 87 1.89 6.09 8.94
CA PRO A 87 1.16 7.26 9.42
C PRO A 87 0.42 7.90 8.24
N LYS A 88 -0.82 8.38 8.49
CA LYS A 88 -1.50 9.22 7.50
C LYS A 88 -0.63 10.46 7.27
N PRO A 89 -0.46 10.92 6.02
CA PRO A 89 0.12 12.23 5.77
C PRO A 89 -0.64 13.24 6.62
N VAL A 90 0.08 13.97 7.47
CA VAL A 90 -0.50 15.09 8.20
C VAL A 90 -0.95 16.06 7.12
N LYS A 91 -2.26 16.31 7.01
CA LYS A 91 -2.77 17.33 6.10
C LYS A 91 -2.05 18.64 6.40
N CYS A 92 -1.21 19.12 5.49
CA CYS A 92 -1.07 20.56 5.33
C CYS A 92 -2.35 21.04 4.63
N ILE A 93 -2.91 22.11 5.20
CA ILE A 93 -4.14 22.83 4.84
C ILE A 93 -4.24 23.09 3.34
#